data_AF-A0A966XSE0-F1
#
_entry.id   AF-A0A966XSE0-F1
#
_cell.length_a   1.000
_cell.length_b   1.000
_cell.length_c   1.000
_cell.angle_alpha   90.00
_cell.angle_beta   90.00
_cell.angle_gamma   90.00
#
_symmetry.space_group_name_H-M   'P 1'
#
loop_
_entity.id
_entity.type
_entity.pdbx_description
1 polymer ?
#
loop_
_entity_poly.entity_id
_entity_poly.type
_entity_poly.pdbx_seq_one_letter_code
_entity_poly.pdbx_strand_id
1 'polypeptide(L)'
;MSGFATAKFRSGERLFGAGEPAEKLYVIQGGRVSLHDAVTDQTFAELGPGEFIGEHALLDCSVRSVTAVAEGEVVCLEMPSGAMRKLLSKESAAVTTLLEAVLLQMHMHNQIGVQRNLPDNQSLADTDPGRDADAPACETAKTSGFARLQFKNADPLFRTGEVADKLYVVLEGRVSLRDARTGATFAVLGPGEFLGEHALLDSSRRSVTAVADGDVVCLAMGCDDARHLLANEPAGITTLLEAILLQMHMHNAMRRED
;
A
#
# COMPACT_ATOMS: atom_id res chain seq x y z
N MET A 1 -14.37 -18.76 -1.75
CA MET A 1 -15.14 -17.54 -2.11
C MET A 1 -16.28 -17.29 -1.10
N SER A 2 -16.02 -17.09 0.20
CA SER A 2 -17.10 -17.18 1.23
C SER A 2 -17.59 -15.84 1.79
N GLY A 3 -17.55 -14.74 1.04
CA GLY A 3 -18.08 -13.46 1.55
C GLY A 3 -18.24 -12.32 0.54
N PHE A 4 -17.80 -12.50 -0.70
CA PHE A 4 -18.00 -11.53 -1.78
C PHE A 4 -19.25 -11.88 -2.59
N ALA A 5 -20.11 -10.90 -2.83
CA ALA A 5 -21.26 -10.98 -3.73
C ALA A 5 -21.05 -10.10 -4.96
N THR A 6 -21.58 -10.46 -6.13
CA THR A 6 -21.46 -9.63 -7.32
C THR A 6 -22.46 -8.49 -7.29
N ALA A 7 -21.98 -7.25 -7.43
CA ALA A 7 -22.78 -6.04 -7.62
C ALA A 7 -22.55 -5.49 -9.05
N LYS A 8 -23.60 -4.91 -9.65
CA LYS A 8 -23.56 -4.33 -10.99
C LYS A 8 -24.14 -2.93 -10.96
N PHE A 9 -23.46 -1.99 -11.61
CA PHE A 9 -23.83 -0.58 -11.67
C PHE A 9 -23.87 -0.11 -13.12
N ARG A 10 -24.80 0.79 -13.42
CA ARG A 10 -24.92 1.45 -14.73
C ARG A 10 -24.11 2.74 -14.76
N SER A 11 -23.87 3.26 -15.97
CA SER A 11 -23.16 4.52 -16.15
C SER A 11 -23.83 5.66 -15.36
N GLY A 12 -23.04 6.38 -14.57
CA GLY A 12 -23.49 7.47 -13.71
C GLY A 12 -24.11 7.03 -12.38
N GLU A 13 -24.24 5.73 -12.12
CA GLU A 13 -24.76 5.22 -10.85
C GLU A 13 -23.71 5.34 -9.75
N ARG A 14 -24.14 5.74 -8.54
CA ARG A 14 -23.24 5.89 -7.39
C ARG A 14 -23.10 4.55 -6.67
N LEU A 15 -21.86 4.14 -6.44
CA LEU A 15 -21.54 3.00 -5.57
C LEU A 15 -21.74 3.38 -4.09
N PHE A 16 -21.35 4.60 -3.74
CA PHE A 16 -21.60 5.27 -2.46
C PHE A 16 -21.29 6.76 -2.57
N GLY A 17 -21.84 7.55 -1.66
CA GLY A 17 -21.58 9.00 -1.52
C GLY A 17 -20.73 9.35 -0.31
N ALA A 18 -19.98 10.46 -0.40
CA ALA A 18 -19.29 11.03 0.75
C ALA A 18 -20.26 11.33 1.90
N GLY A 19 -19.84 11.04 3.14
CA GLY A 19 -20.65 11.18 4.35
C GLY A 19 -21.60 10.00 4.63
N GLU A 20 -21.79 9.07 3.69
CA GLU A 20 -22.60 7.87 3.94
C GLU A 20 -21.87 6.88 4.87
N PRO A 21 -22.59 6.01 5.61
CA PRO A 21 -21.96 4.97 6.41
C PRO A 21 -21.08 4.01 5.58
N ALA A 22 -19.88 3.73 6.08
CA ALA A 22 -18.91 2.85 5.42
C ALA A 22 -19.20 1.36 5.74
N GLU A 23 -20.27 0.82 5.15
CA GLU A 23 -20.76 -0.53 5.48
C GLU A 23 -20.29 -1.63 4.55
N LYS A 24 -19.70 -1.27 3.40
CA LYS A 24 -19.29 -2.22 2.35
C LYS A 24 -17.92 -1.88 1.77
N LEU A 25 -17.25 -2.88 1.25
CA LEU A 25 -16.05 -2.76 0.43
C LEU A 25 -16.31 -3.35 -0.95
N TYR A 26 -15.63 -2.83 -1.97
CA TYR A 26 -15.80 -3.25 -3.36
C TYR A 26 -14.45 -3.54 -4.03
N VAL A 27 -14.37 -4.62 -4.79
CA VAL A 27 -13.28 -4.91 -5.74
C VAL A 27 -13.85 -4.82 -7.15
N ILE A 28 -13.29 -3.98 -8.02
CA ILE A 28 -13.79 -3.81 -9.38
C ILE A 28 -13.36 -5.02 -10.22
N GLN A 29 -14.31 -5.74 -10.82
CA GLN A 29 -14.03 -6.84 -11.76
C GLN A 29 -14.07 -6.40 -13.22
N GLY A 30 -14.85 -5.38 -13.54
CA GLY A 30 -15.01 -4.85 -14.89
C GLY A 30 -15.62 -3.45 -14.87
N GLY A 31 -15.25 -2.62 -15.86
CA GLY A 31 -15.66 -1.21 -15.94
C GLY A 31 -14.69 -0.25 -15.24
N ARG A 32 -15.08 1.02 -15.11
CA ARG A 32 -14.31 2.06 -14.42
C ARG A 32 -15.18 2.79 -13.38
N VAL A 33 -14.56 3.29 -12.32
CA VAL A 33 -15.21 4.04 -11.24
C VAL A 33 -14.45 5.34 -11.01
N SER A 34 -15.11 6.49 -11.08
CA SER A 34 -14.55 7.79 -10.75
C SER A 34 -14.74 8.14 -9.28
N LEU A 35 -13.70 8.68 -8.65
CA LEU A 35 -13.73 9.19 -7.28
C LEU A 35 -13.79 10.70 -7.26
N HIS A 36 -14.79 11.22 -6.57
CA HIS A 36 -15.06 12.64 -6.45
C HIS A 36 -14.82 13.12 -5.02
N ASP A 37 -14.13 14.24 -4.89
CA ASP A 37 -13.90 14.89 -3.61
C ASP A 37 -15.21 15.39 -2.99
N ALA A 38 -15.37 15.22 -1.68
CA ALA A 38 -16.61 15.52 -0.98
C ALA A 38 -17.00 17.01 -0.97
N VAL A 39 -16.03 17.90 -1.17
CA VAL A 39 -16.21 19.35 -1.05
C VAL A 39 -16.31 20.01 -2.43
N THR A 40 -15.43 19.61 -3.35
CA THR A 40 -15.26 20.23 -4.67
C THR A 40 -16.00 19.49 -5.77
N ASP A 41 -16.46 18.25 -5.52
CA ASP A 41 -17.07 17.34 -6.51
C ASP A 41 -16.18 17.03 -7.72
N GLN A 42 -14.90 17.44 -7.65
CA GLN A 42 -13.93 17.18 -8.70
C GLN A 42 -13.47 15.74 -8.65
N THR A 43 -13.39 15.12 -9.83
CA THR A 43 -12.76 13.82 -9.99
C THR A 43 -11.27 13.94 -9.73
N PHE A 44 -10.77 13.21 -8.75
CA PHE A 44 -9.34 13.20 -8.41
C PHE A 44 -8.67 11.85 -8.66
N ALA A 45 -9.46 10.79 -8.90
CA ALA A 45 -8.97 9.46 -9.25
C ALA A 45 -9.99 8.68 -10.09
N GLU A 46 -9.49 7.79 -10.94
CA GLU A 46 -10.27 6.79 -11.68
C GLU A 46 -9.73 5.41 -11.31
N LEU A 47 -10.62 4.47 -11.03
CA LEU A 47 -10.32 3.09 -10.67
C LEU A 47 -10.87 2.13 -11.74
N GLY A 48 -10.12 1.07 -12.04
CA GLY A 48 -10.43 0.04 -13.03
C GLY A 48 -10.37 -1.38 -12.46
N PRO A 49 -10.45 -2.40 -13.34
CA PRO A 49 -10.50 -3.80 -12.92
C PRO A 49 -9.27 -4.22 -12.10
N GLY A 50 -9.52 -4.89 -10.97
CA GLY A 50 -8.52 -5.29 -9.99
C GLY A 50 -8.34 -4.29 -8.85
N GLU A 51 -8.80 -3.04 -9.00
CA GLU A 51 -8.66 -2.01 -7.97
C GLU A 51 -9.75 -2.12 -6.90
N PHE A 52 -9.40 -1.64 -5.70
CA PHE A 52 -10.18 -1.76 -4.48
C PHE A 52 -10.70 -0.40 -4.02
N ILE A 53 -11.90 -0.40 -3.42
CA ILE A 53 -12.49 0.82 -2.89
C ILE A 53 -13.35 0.57 -1.65
N GLY A 54 -13.28 1.51 -0.71
CA GLY A 54 -14.06 1.48 0.53
C GLY A 54 -13.28 0.86 1.68
N GLU A 55 -11.96 0.82 1.55
CA GLU A 55 -10.94 0.42 2.52
C GLU A 55 -11.05 1.17 3.85
N HIS A 56 -11.48 2.43 3.84
CA HIS A 56 -11.73 3.21 5.06
C HIS A 56 -12.78 2.55 5.96
N ALA A 57 -13.72 1.81 5.39
CA ALA A 57 -14.70 1.03 6.16
C ALA A 57 -14.06 -0.01 7.09
N LEU A 58 -12.79 -0.38 6.85
CA LEU A 58 -12.04 -1.36 7.61
C LEU A 58 -11.16 -0.73 8.71
N LEU A 59 -10.72 0.52 8.55
CA LEU A 59 -9.83 1.25 9.48
C LEU A 59 -10.60 2.09 10.53
N ASP A 60 -11.71 1.57 11.07
CA ASP A 60 -12.58 2.26 12.04
C ASP A 60 -13.20 3.61 11.57
N CYS A 61 -13.09 3.97 10.29
CA CYS A 61 -13.77 5.13 9.75
C CYS A 61 -15.24 4.80 9.46
N SER A 62 -16.15 5.43 10.21
CA SER A 62 -17.59 5.15 10.13
C SER A 62 -18.28 5.72 8.88
N VAL A 63 -17.66 6.70 8.20
CA VAL A 63 -18.25 7.40 7.05
C VAL A 63 -17.33 7.40 5.83
N ARG A 64 -17.94 7.44 4.64
CA ARG A 64 -17.23 7.60 3.36
C ARG A 64 -16.59 8.98 3.28
N SER A 65 -15.32 9.03 2.92
CA SER A 65 -14.59 10.29 2.70
C SER A 65 -14.80 10.89 1.32
N VAL A 66 -15.27 10.09 0.34
CA VAL A 66 -15.36 10.45 -1.08
C VAL A 66 -16.62 9.85 -1.69
N THR A 67 -17.02 10.35 -2.86
CA THR A 67 -18.13 9.80 -3.67
C THR A 67 -17.55 8.94 -4.79
N ALA A 68 -18.12 7.75 -5.01
CA ALA A 68 -17.71 6.83 -6.07
C ALA A 68 -18.84 6.65 -7.10
N VAL A 69 -18.53 6.89 -8.37
CA VAL A 69 -19.51 6.86 -9.47
C VAL A 69 -19.04 5.91 -10.57
N ALA A 70 -19.94 5.09 -11.10
CA ALA A 70 -19.65 4.19 -12.20
C ALA A 70 -19.52 4.93 -13.53
N GLU A 71 -18.43 4.68 -14.26
CA GLU A 71 -18.22 5.12 -15.62
C GLU A 71 -18.52 3.97 -16.59
N GLY A 72 -19.67 4.03 -17.26
CA GLY A 72 -20.17 2.90 -18.04
C GLY A 72 -20.72 1.76 -17.17
N GLU A 73 -20.80 0.56 -17.72
CA GLU A 73 -21.21 -0.63 -16.95
C GLU A 73 -20.06 -1.11 -16.07
N VAL A 74 -20.32 -1.18 -14.77
CA VAL A 74 -19.35 -1.63 -13.76
C VAL A 74 -19.85 -2.90 -13.09
N VAL A 75 -18.96 -3.86 -12.93
CA VAL A 75 -19.17 -5.09 -12.16
C VAL A 75 -18.16 -5.13 -11.04
N CYS A 76 -18.62 -5.24 -9.81
CA CYS A 76 -17.79 -5.32 -8.62
C CYS A 76 -18.10 -6.58 -7.80
N LEU A 77 -17.12 -7.06 -7.04
CA LEU A 77 -17.37 -7.88 -5.87
C LEU A 77 -17.60 -6.96 -4.67
N GLU A 78 -18.75 -7.05 -4.02
CA GLU A 78 -19.06 -6.35 -2.77
C GLU A 78 -18.96 -7.28 -1.56
N MET A 79 -18.49 -6.76 -0.43
CA MET A 79 -18.54 -7.46 0.86
C MET A 79 -18.93 -6.47 1.98
N PRO A 80 -19.79 -6.87 2.93
CA PRO A 80 -20.05 -6.07 4.12
C PRO A 80 -18.79 -5.91 5.00
N SER A 81 -18.51 -4.71 5.48
CA SER A 81 -17.34 -4.43 6.34
C SER A 81 -17.37 -5.22 7.64
N GLY A 82 -18.55 -5.47 8.20
CA GLY A 82 -18.73 -6.35 9.35
C GLY A 82 -18.40 -7.82 9.09
N ALA A 83 -18.57 -8.30 7.85
CA ALA A 83 -18.15 -9.65 7.46
C ALA A 83 -16.61 -9.71 7.35
N MET A 84 -15.99 -8.70 6.74
CA MET A 84 -14.52 -8.62 6.65
C MET A 84 -13.88 -8.52 8.04
N ARG A 85 -14.39 -7.65 8.93
CA ARG A 85 -13.91 -7.57 10.33
C ARG A 85 -13.98 -8.92 11.05
N LYS A 86 -15.04 -9.71 10.83
CA LYS A 86 -15.16 -11.06 11.41
C LYS A 86 -14.16 -12.05 10.83
N LEU A 87 -13.78 -11.91 9.56
CA LEU A 87 -12.69 -12.70 8.99
C LEU A 87 -11.38 -12.29 9.68
N LEU A 88 -11.03 -11.01 9.65
CA LEU A 88 -9.79 -10.48 10.25
C LEU A 88 -9.64 -10.78 11.75
N SER A 89 -10.73 -10.76 12.52
CA SER A 89 -10.69 -11.05 13.96
C SER A 89 -10.24 -12.47 14.32
N LYS A 90 -10.22 -13.38 13.35
CA LYS A 90 -9.84 -14.79 13.54
C LYS A 90 -8.42 -15.10 13.09
N GLU A 91 -7.77 -14.13 12.45
CA GLU A 91 -6.48 -14.36 11.81
C GLU A 91 -5.31 -14.05 12.73
N SER A 92 -4.13 -14.48 12.29
CA SER A 92 -2.90 -14.20 13.02
C SER A 92 -2.63 -12.71 13.10
N ALA A 93 -2.06 -12.27 14.23
CA ALA A 93 -1.63 -10.88 14.41
C ALA A 93 -0.69 -10.39 13.28
N ALA A 94 0.03 -11.31 12.64
CA ALA A 94 0.92 -11.00 11.53
C ALA A 94 0.15 -10.54 10.26
N VAL A 95 -0.96 -11.23 9.93
CA VAL A 95 -1.81 -10.91 8.78
C VAL A 95 -2.57 -9.62 9.01
N THR A 96 -3.08 -9.40 10.23
CA THR A 96 -3.76 -8.15 10.58
C THR A 96 -2.79 -6.97 10.50
N THR A 97 -1.58 -7.08 11.04
CA THR A 97 -0.56 -6.03 10.93
C THR A 97 -0.13 -5.76 9.49
N LEU A 98 0.04 -6.81 8.67
CA LEU A 98 0.36 -6.66 7.24
C LEU A 98 -0.76 -5.89 6.52
N LEU A 99 -2.01 -6.30 6.73
CA LEU A 99 -3.15 -5.67 6.09
C LEU A 99 -3.36 -4.23 6.58
N GLU A 100 -3.24 -3.97 7.88
CA GLU A 100 -3.33 -2.62 8.46
C GLU A 100 -2.27 -1.69 7.90
N ALA A 101 -1.00 -2.13 7.82
CA ALA A 101 0.07 -1.32 7.25
C ALA A 101 -0.19 -0.95 5.78
N VAL A 102 -0.65 -1.93 4.99
CA VAL A 102 -0.99 -1.74 3.57
C VAL A 102 -2.21 -0.81 3.40
N LEU A 103 -3.25 -0.98 4.21
CA LEU A 103 -4.43 -0.11 4.24
C LEU A 103 -4.09 1.33 4.67
N LEU A 104 -3.23 1.50 5.68
CA LEU A 104 -2.78 2.81 6.18
C LEU A 104 -1.94 3.54 5.13
N GLN A 105 -1.05 2.84 4.43
CA GLN A 105 -0.28 3.47 3.36
C GLN A 105 -1.15 3.91 2.20
N MET A 106 -2.14 3.10 1.81
CA MET A 106 -3.14 3.48 0.80
C MET A 106 -3.92 4.74 1.24
N HIS A 107 -4.32 4.83 2.52
CA HIS A 107 -4.96 6.00 3.09
C HIS A 107 -4.10 7.27 2.99
N MET A 108 -2.83 7.17 3.37
CA MET A 108 -1.89 8.30 3.29
C MET A 108 -1.65 8.76 1.85
N HIS A 109 -1.58 7.83 0.90
CA HIS A 109 -1.38 8.16 -0.52
C HIS A 109 -2.61 8.78 -1.17
N ASN A 110 -3.83 8.37 -0.77
CA ASN A 110 -5.09 8.95 -1.23
C ASN A 110 -5.35 10.36 -0.67
N GLN A 111 -4.68 10.77 0.42
CA GLN A 111 -4.74 12.15 0.94
C GLN A 111 -3.77 13.12 0.25
N ILE A 112 -2.75 12.64 -0.46
CA ILE A 112 -1.75 13.49 -1.14
C ILE A 112 -2.31 14.21 -2.37
N GLY A 113 -3.49 13.81 -2.88
CA GLY A 113 -4.23 14.59 -3.88
C GLY A 113 -4.80 15.91 -3.35
N VAL A 114 -4.93 16.07 -2.03
CA VAL A 114 -5.64 17.21 -1.40
C VAL A 114 -4.70 18.30 -0.87
N GLN A 115 -3.39 18.07 -0.83
CA GLN A 115 -2.41 19.04 -0.32
C GLN A 115 -1.20 19.27 -1.24
N ARG A 116 -1.46 19.66 -2.50
CA ARG A 116 -0.44 20.37 -3.30
C ARG A 116 -0.40 21.85 -2.92
N ASN A 117 0.28 22.16 -1.83
CA ASN A 117 0.93 23.44 -1.59
C ASN A 117 1.88 23.32 -0.40
N LEU A 118 3.12 22.87 -0.63
CA LEU A 118 4.26 23.39 0.11
C LEU A 118 5.38 23.78 -0.87
N PRO A 119 5.98 24.96 -0.69
CA PRO A 119 7.02 25.48 -1.57
C PRO A 119 8.36 24.77 -1.37
N ASP A 120 9.11 24.71 -2.46
CA ASP A 120 10.50 24.29 -2.59
C ASP A 120 11.38 24.71 -1.41
N ASN A 121 12.15 23.77 -0.86
CA ASN A 121 13.43 24.14 -0.28
C ASN A 121 14.54 23.17 -0.68
N GLN A 122 15.18 23.58 -1.77
CA GLN A 122 16.54 23.40 -2.24
C GLN A 122 17.53 22.57 -1.40
N SER A 123 18.12 21.60 -2.11
CA SER A 123 19.56 21.29 -2.21
C SER A 123 20.32 20.89 -0.95
N LEU A 124 20.60 19.59 -0.84
CA LEU A 124 21.91 19.12 -0.36
C LEU A 124 22.49 18.20 -1.43
N ALA A 125 23.47 18.74 -2.15
CA ALA A 125 24.36 17.96 -2.99
C ALA A 125 25.27 17.16 -2.05
N ASP A 126 25.17 15.84 -2.08
CA ASP A 126 26.17 14.98 -1.49
C ASP A 126 26.58 13.90 -2.48
N THR A 127 27.84 14.04 -2.88
CA THR A 127 28.66 13.13 -3.66
C THR A 127 28.56 11.70 -3.18
N ASP A 128 28.29 10.80 -4.13
CA ASP A 128 28.43 9.35 -4.03
C ASP A 128 29.87 8.95 -3.65
N PRO A 129 30.11 8.37 -2.46
CA PRO A 129 31.32 7.63 -2.20
C PRO A 129 31.01 6.15 -2.47
N GLY A 130 31.38 5.69 -3.66
CA GLY A 130 31.55 4.26 -3.92
C GLY A 130 32.36 3.63 -2.79
N ARG A 131 31.72 2.75 -2.02
CA ARG A 131 32.39 1.90 -1.06
C ARG A 131 31.62 0.60 -0.90
N ASP A 132 32.30 -0.48 -1.26
CA ASP A 132 31.94 -1.85 -0.95
C ASP A 132 31.79 -1.99 0.57
N ALA A 133 30.55 -2.19 1.03
CA ALA A 133 30.27 -2.59 2.41
C ALA A 133 28.93 -3.31 2.46
N ASP A 134 28.99 -4.63 2.39
CA ASP A 134 27.97 -5.53 2.91
C ASP A 134 27.86 -5.32 4.44
N ALA A 135 27.11 -4.31 4.87
CA ALA A 135 26.72 -4.17 6.27
C ALA A 135 25.31 -4.75 6.45
N PRO A 136 25.14 -5.89 7.15
CA PRO A 136 23.82 -6.45 7.36
C PRO A 136 23.10 -5.63 8.44
N ALA A 137 21.82 -5.37 8.22
CA ALA A 137 20.92 -4.87 9.26
C ALA A 137 21.05 -5.73 10.53
N CYS A 138 21.07 -5.09 11.70
CA CYS A 138 21.15 -5.82 12.97
C CYS A 138 19.77 -6.37 13.35
N GLU A 139 19.59 -7.69 13.29
CA GLU A 139 18.34 -8.39 13.66
C GLU A 139 18.25 -8.52 15.18
N THR A 140 17.24 -7.91 15.80
CA THR A 140 17.17 -7.77 17.27
C THR A 140 16.07 -8.59 17.95
N ALA A 141 15.04 -9.05 17.22
CA ALA A 141 14.04 -10.01 17.72
C ALA A 141 13.09 -10.50 16.60
N LYS A 142 12.62 -11.75 16.65
CA LYS A 142 11.54 -12.28 15.80
C LYS A 142 10.22 -12.34 16.58
N THR A 143 9.22 -11.59 16.16
CA THR A 143 7.85 -11.65 16.68
C THR A 143 6.92 -12.01 15.52
N SER A 144 6.21 -13.13 15.62
CA SER A 144 5.10 -13.46 14.70
C SER A 144 5.44 -13.41 13.19
N GLY A 145 6.60 -13.94 12.79
CA GLY A 145 7.05 -13.94 11.38
C GLY A 145 7.70 -12.63 10.90
N PHE A 146 7.67 -11.58 11.72
CA PHE A 146 8.42 -10.35 11.50
C PHE A 146 9.70 -10.33 12.34
N ALA A 147 10.81 -9.99 11.71
CA ALA A 147 12.08 -9.69 12.35
C ALA A 147 12.25 -8.17 12.50
N ARG A 148 12.63 -7.69 13.68
CA ARG A 148 12.99 -6.28 13.88
C ARG A 148 14.41 -6.04 13.38
N LEU A 149 14.56 -5.16 12.39
CA LEU A 149 15.82 -4.78 11.76
C LEU A 149 16.14 -3.32 12.05
N GLN A 150 17.41 -3.02 12.31
CA GLN A 150 17.92 -1.66 12.50
C GLN A 150 18.91 -1.30 11.40
N PHE A 151 18.78 -0.08 10.89
CA PHE A 151 19.61 0.52 9.85
C PHE A 151 20.15 1.85 10.34
N LYS A 152 21.41 2.15 10.02
CA LYS A 152 22.04 3.46 10.25
C LYS A 152 21.82 4.37 9.04
N ASN A 153 22.04 5.66 9.24
CA ASN A 153 21.92 6.64 8.18
C ASN A 153 22.70 6.21 6.93
N ALA A 154 22.07 6.32 5.77
CA ALA A 154 22.56 5.90 4.47
C ALA A 154 22.71 4.38 4.25
N ASP A 155 22.34 3.53 5.21
CA ASP A 155 22.32 2.09 4.99
C ASP A 155 21.25 1.72 3.95
N PRO A 156 21.59 0.88 2.96
CA PRO A 156 20.61 0.38 2.01
C PRO A 156 19.74 -0.68 2.69
N LEU A 157 18.42 -0.52 2.58
CA LEU A 157 17.48 -1.59 2.93
C LEU A 157 17.48 -2.65 1.80
N PHE A 158 17.50 -2.17 0.56
CA PHE A 158 17.69 -2.96 -0.65
C PHE A 158 18.01 -2.05 -1.84
N ARG A 159 18.61 -2.60 -2.89
CA ARG A 159 18.91 -1.89 -4.13
C ARG A 159 18.11 -2.39 -5.31
N THR A 160 17.89 -1.52 -6.28
CA THR A 160 17.27 -1.89 -7.56
C THR A 160 17.99 -3.08 -8.20
N GLY A 161 17.22 -4.05 -8.69
CA GLY A 161 17.73 -5.26 -9.32
C GLY A 161 18.10 -6.39 -8.35
N GLU A 162 18.25 -6.12 -7.05
CA GLU A 162 18.46 -7.17 -6.03
C GLU A 162 17.24 -8.09 -5.95
N VAL A 163 17.45 -9.32 -5.49
CA VAL A 163 16.35 -10.28 -5.29
C VAL A 163 15.40 -9.73 -4.22
N ALA A 164 14.12 -9.75 -4.51
CA ALA A 164 13.09 -9.28 -3.60
C ALA A 164 12.67 -10.43 -2.66
N ASP A 165 13.37 -10.56 -1.54
CA ASP A 165 13.23 -11.67 -0.58
C ASP A 165 12.45 -11.29 0.69
N LYS A 166 12.26 -9.99 0.95
CA LYS A 166 11.62 -9.44 2.15
C LYS A 166 10.72 -8.24 1.85
N LEU A 167 9.71 -8.06 2.69
CA LEU A 167 8.92 -6.84 2.81
C LEU A 167 9.23 -6.15 4.14
N TYR A 168 9.03 -4.84 4.22
CA TYR A 168 9.37 -4.04 5.38
C TYR A 168 8.22 -3.11 5.80
N VAL A 169 8.10 -2.87 7.10
CA VAL A 169 7.26 -1.82 7.69
C VAL A 169 8.16 -0.93 8.52
N VAL A 170 8.17 0.37 8.27
CA VAL A 170 8.95 1.34 9.05
C VAL A 170 8.27 1.51 10.41
N LEU A 171 9.01 1.27 11.50
CA LEU A 171 8.54 1.53 12.86
C LEU A 171 9.02 2.89 13.37
N GLU A 172 10.28 3.23 13.08
CA GLU A 172 10.96 4.44 13.55
C GLU A 172 11.91 4.93 12.45
N GLY A 173 12.11 6.24 12.35
CA GLY A 173 12.98 6.85 11.33
C GLY A 173 12.30 7.09 9.98
N ARG A 174 13.09 7.35 8.94
CA ARG A 174 12.62 7.60 7.57
C ARG A 174 13.42 6.80 6.54
N VAL A 175 12.79 6.38 5.45
CA VAL A 175 13.43 5.66 4.34
C VAL A 175 13.23 6.43 3.05
N SER A 176 14.32 6.81 2.39
CA SER A 176 14.29 7.43 1.06
C SER A 176 14.23 6.37 -0.04
N LEU A 177 13.26 6.48 -0.93
CA LEU A 177 13.20 5.72 -2.18
C LEU A 177 13.85 6.54 -3.31
N ARG A 178 14.85 5.93 -3.94
CA ARG A 178 15.69 6.57 -4.96
C ARG A 178 15.56 5.86 -6.29
N ASP A 179 15.52 6.65 -7.35
CA ASP A 179 15.62 6.14 -8.72
C ASP A 179 17.06 5.66 -8.97
N ALA A 180 17.22 4.45 -9.51
CA ALA A 180 18.55 3.87 -9.71
C ALA A 180 19.33 4.48 -10.87
N ARG A 181 18.67 5.16 -11.81
CA ARG A 181 19.32 5.82 -12.94
C ARG A 181 19.80 7.21 -12.58
N THR A 182 18.99 7.97 -11.84
CA THR A 182 19.28 9.38 -11.53
C THR A 182 19.83 9.59 -10.13
N GLY A 183 19.63 8.63 -9.22
CA GLY A 183 19.96 8.76 -7.80
C GLY A 183 19.02 9.68 -7.04
N ALA A 184 18.04 10.30 -7.71
CA ALA A 184 17.11 11.25 -7.12
C ALA A 184 16.14 10.53 -6.18
N THR A 185 15.92 11.12 -5.00
CA THR A 185 14.86 10.70 -4.08
C THR A 185 13.52 11.19 -4.61
N PHE A 186 12.61 10.26 -4.91
CA PHE A 186 11.26 10.59 -5.40
C PHE A 186 10.18 10.34 -4.35
N ALA A 187 10.51 9.63 -3.25
CA ALA A 187 9.62 9.43 -2.11
C ALA A 187 10.40 9.23 -0.81
N VAL A 188 9.82 9.64 0.32
CA VAL A 188 10.35 9.40 1.67
C VAL A 188 9.26 8.78 2.52
N LEU A 189 9.52 7.58 3.04
CA LEU A 189 8.61 6.81 3.86
C LEU A 189 8.94 7.00 5.35
N GLY A 190 7.93 7.13 6.20
CA GLY A 190 8.03 7.27 7.65
C GLY A 190 7.33 6.15 8.43
N PRO A 191 7.23 6.28 9.76
CA PRO A 191 6.63 5.26 10.62
C PRO A 191 5.21 4.86 10.19
N GLY A 192 4.94 3.56 10.12
CA GLY A 192 3.70 2.96 9.64
C GLY A 192 3.68 2.66 8.14
N GLU A 193 4.61 3.21 7.36
CA GLU A 193 4.65 2.99 5.92
C GLU A 193 5.35 1.68 5.54
N PHE A 194 4.84 1.04 4.50
CA PHE A 194 5.22 -0.27 4.00
C PHE A 194 6.06 -0.14 2.72
N LEU A 195 7.01 -1.05 2.53
CA LEU A 195 7.83 -1.09 1.32
C LEU A 195 8.30 -2.49 0.95
N GLY A 196 8.55 -2.68 -0.35
CA GLY A 196 8.99 -3.95 -0.89
C GLY A 196 7.84 -4.93 -1.15
N GLU A 197 6.61 -4.43 -1.16
CA GLU A 197 5.35 -5.13 -1.43
C GLU A 197 5.30 -5.80 -2.79
N HIS A 198 6.00 -5.22 -3.77
CA HIS A 198 6.18 -5.80 -5.11
C HIS A 198 6.72 -7.23 -5.10
N ALA A 199 7.51 -7.56 -4.08
CA ALA A 199 8.07 -8.88 -3.90
C ALA A 199 6.98 -9.95 -3.67
N LEU A 200 5.80 -9.55 -3.19
CA LEU A 200 4.67 -10.45 -2.96
C LEU A 200 3.88 -10.77 -4.23
N LEU A 201 3.77 -9.83 -5.18
CA LEU A 201 2.86 -9.95 -6.32
C LEU A 201 3.40 -10.79 -7.49
N ASP A 202 4.67 -10.66 -7.86
CA ASP A 202 5.38 -11.55 -8.83
C ASP A 202 6.82 -11.07 -9.13
N SER A 203 7.25 -9.93 -8.57
CA SER A 203 8.53 -9.33 -8.93
C SER A 203 9.66 -9.95 -8.13
N SER A 204 10.38 -10.89 -8.73
CA SER A 204 11.59 -11.47 -8.14
C SER A 204 12.71 -10.46 -7.87
N ARG A 205 12.62 -9.23 -8.42
CA ARG A 205 13.63 -8.18 -8.29
C ARG A 205 13.06 -6.86 -7.78
N ARG A 206 13.86 -6.13 -7.02
CA ARG A 206 13.56 -4.77 -6.55
C ARG A 206 13.51 -3.81 -7.73
N SER A 207 12.46 -2.99 -7.78
CA SER A 207 12.28 -2.00 -8.83
C SER A 207 12.95 -0.65 -8.53
N VAL A 208 13.28 -0.38 -7.26
CA VAL A 208 13.84 0.89 -6.75
C VAL A 208 14.84 0.62 -5.64
N THR A 209 15.66 1.61 -5.31
CA THR A 209 16.62 1.54 -4.21
C THR A 209 16.02 2.22 -2.98
N ALA A 210 16.05 1.55 -1.83
CA ALA A 210 15.57 2.08 -0.55
C ALA A 210 16.75 2.27 0.39
N VAL A 211 16.89 3.48 0.95
CA VAL A 211 18.02 3.87 1.79
C VAL A 211 17.51 4.53 3.08
N ALA A 212 18.08 4.17 4.22
CA ALA A 212 17.77 4.80 5.49
C ALA A 212 18.17 6.29 5.49
N ASP A 213 17.25 7.15 5.91
CA ASP A 213 17.44 8.59 6.13
C ASP A 213 17.42 8.83 7.64
N GLY A 214 18.61 8.82 8.24
CA GLY A 214 18.82 8.71 9.69
C GLY A 214 18.83 7.26 10.20
N ASP A 215 18.75 7.11 11.52
CA ASP A 215 18.59 5.80 12.17
C ASP A 215 17.15 5.31 11.96
N VAL A 216 17.01 4.11 11.39
CA VAL A 216 15.73 3.52 11.01
C VAL A 216 15.55 2.19 11.70
N VAL A 217 14.33 1.92 12.14
CA VAL A 217 13.91 0.60 12.63
C VAL A 217 12.74 0.11 11.81
N CYS A 218 12.84 -1.11 11.28
CA CYS A 218 11.80 -1.75 10.51
C CYS A 218 11.38 -3.08 11.12
N LEU A 219 10.12 -3.47 10.91
CA LEU A 219 9.75 -4.89 10.86
C LEU A 219 10.03 -5.40 9.45
N ALA A 220 10.58 -6.61 9.34
CA ALA A 220 10.83 -7.26 8.06
C ALA A 220 10.26 -8.68 8.07
N MET A 221 9.62 -9.10 6.98
CA MET A 221 9.10 -10.46 6.81
C MET A 221 9.61 -11.02 5.49
N GLY A 222 10.01 -12.29 5.50
CA GLY A 222 10.40 -12.99 4.27
C GLY A 222 9.20 -13.16 3.34
N CYS A 223 9.39 -13.02 2.03
CA CYS A 223 8.31 -13.20 1.06
C CYS A 223 7.73 -14.61 1.08
N ASP A 224 8.55 -15.63 1.32
CA ASP A 224 8.06 -17.01 1.46
C ASP A 224 7.23 -17.18 2.74
N ASP A 225 7.65 -16.57 3.85
CA ASP A 225 6.88 -16.55 5.09
C ASP A 225 5.54 -15.82 4.89
N ALA A 226 5.55 -14.67 4.22
CA ALA A 226 4.35 -13.92 3.89
C ALA A 226 3.40 -14.71 2.97
N ARG A 227 3.91 -15.33 1.91
CA ARG A 227 3.10 -16.20 1.02
C ARG A 227 2.54 -17.40 1.77
N HIS A 228 3.33 -18.02 2.65
CA HIS A 228 2.87 -19.14 3.45
C HIS A 228 1.82 -18.75 4.48
N LEU A 229 1.94 -17.56 5.08
CA LEU A 229 0.90 -16.98 5.92
C LEU A 229 -0.39 -16.84 5.10
N LEU A 230 -0.32 -16.16 3.95
CA LEU A 230 -1.48 -15.90 3.08
C LEU A 230 -2.11 -17.17 2.49
N ALA A 231 -1.33 -18.20 2.21
CA ALA A 231 -1.82 -19.44 1.59
C ALA A 231 -2.84 -20.20 2.45
N ASN A 232 -2.83 -19.98 3.78
CA ASN A 232 -3.75 -20.61 4.72
C ASN A 232 -4.93 -19.70 5.11
N GLU A 233 -4.96 -18.47 4.61
CA GLU A 233 -5.99 -17.50 4.94
C GLU A 233 -7.25 -17.74 4.10
N PRO A 234 -8.43 -17.34 4.61
CA PRO A 234 -9.64 -17.31 3.81
C PRO A 234 -9.43 -16.50 2.54
N ALA A 235 -9.90 -17.03 1.40
CA ALA A 235 -9.79 -16.38 0.09
C ALA A 235 -10.28 -14.91 0.06
N GLY A 236 -11.10 -14.49 1.03
CA GLY A 236 -11.52 -13.11 1.15
C GLY A 236 -10.38 -12.14 1.50
N ILE A 237 -9.46 -12.56 2.38
CA ILE A 237 -8.33 -11.75 2.85
C ILE A 237 -7.23 -11.70 1.80
N THR A 238 -6.95 -12.83 1.14
CA THR A 238 -5.95 -12.86 0.05
C THR A 238 -6.37 -11.99 -1.12
N THR A 239 -7.63 -12.09 -1.57
CA THR A 239 -8.17 -11.22 -2.64
C THR A 239 -8.15 -9.74 -2.26
N LEU A 240 -8.45 -9.40 -1.00
CA LEU A 240 -8.37 -8.03 -0.51
C LEU A 240 -6.93 -7.51 -0.58
N LEU A 241 -5.99 -8.28 -0.03
CA LEU A 241 -4.59 -7.88 0.01
C LEU A 241 -4.00 -7.76 -1.41
N GLU A 242 -4.26 -8.73 -2.30
CA GLU A 242 -3.84 -8.68 -3.70
C GLU A 242 -4.35 -7.43 -4.41
N ALA A 243 -5.63 -7.09 -4.24
CA ALA A 243 -6.23 -5.91 -4.84
C ALA A 243 -5.57 -4.61 -4.35
N ILE A 244 -5.31 -4.48 -3.04
CA ILE A 244 -4.66 -3.28 -2.49
C ILE A 244 -3.21 -3.18 -2.97
N LEU A 245 -2.47 -4.30 -2.98
CA LEU A 245 -1.09 -4.33 -3.46
C LEU A 245 -1.00 -3.96 -4.95
N LEU A 246 -1.93 -4.45 -5.78
CA LEU A 246 -2.01 -4.10 -7.21
C LEU A 246 -2.27 -2.61 -7.41
N GLN A 247 -3.21 -2.05 -6.65
CA GLN A 247 -3.54 -0.63 -6.70
C GLN A 247 -2.35 0.25 -6.27
N MET A 248 -1.63 -0.14 -5.22
CA MET A 248 -0.41 0.55 -4.79
C MET A 248 0.69 0.48 -5.87
N HIS A 249 0.85 -0.65 -6.55
CA HIS A 249 1.78 -0.76 -7.67
C HIS A 249 1.44 0.23 -8.79
N MET A 250 0.18 0.26 -9.23
CA MET A 250 -0.27 1.14 -10.31
C MET A 250 -0.02 2.62 -9.97
N HIS A 251 -0.32 3.03 -8.74
CA HIS A 251 -0.11 4.40 -8.28
C HIS A 251 1.38 4.77 -8.21
N ASN A 252 2.24 3.84 -7.77
CA ASN A 252 3.68 4.05 -7.71
C ASN A 252 4.36 4.04 -9.09
N ALA A 253 3.80 3.32 -10.07
CA ALA A 253 4.31 3.30 -11.44
C ALA A 253 4.06 4.64 -12.15
N MET A 254 2.88 5.24 -11.98
CA MET A 254 2.53 6.53 -12.59
C MET A 254 3.42 7.68 -12.06
N ARG A 255 3.84 7.63 -10.79
CA ARG A 255 4.75 8.64 -10.22
C ARG A 255 6.19 8.58 -10.74
N ARG A 256 6.59 7.52 -11.46
CA ARG A 256 7.95 7.41 -12.05
C ARG A 256 8.08 8.07 -13.41
N GLU A 257 6.96 8.43 -14.04
CA GLU A 257 6.93 8.99 -15.41
C GLU A 257 6.85 10.52 -15.45
N ASP A 258 6.65 11.18 -14.30
CA ASP A 258 6.70 12.64 -14.11
C ASP A 258 8.08 13.10 -13.59
#